data_AF-A0A2V8XTX4-F1
#
_entry.id   AF-A0A2V8XTX4-F1
#
_cell.length_a   1.000
_cell.length_b   1.000
_cell.length_c   1.000
_cell.angle_alpha   90.00
_cell.angle_beta   90.00
_cell.angle_gamma   90.00
#
_symmetry.space_group_name_H-M   'P 1'
#
loop_
_entity.id
_entity.type
_entity.pdbx_description
1 polymer ?
#
loop_
_entity_poly.entity_id
_entity_poly.type
_entity_poly.pdbx_seq_one_letter_code
_entity_poly.pdbx_strand_id
1 'polypeptide(L)'
;MSIVNKPPQHVKREYQLEEPVALVVEKYATFIDSTQDHVVNSALKMLLWKDKHFMNWRKQQQQAARKEVLITGTQRSQARA
;
A
#
# COMPACT_ATOMS: atom_id res chain seq x y z
N MET A 1 -12.29 18.64 -10.48
CA MET A 1 -12.06 17.59 -9.47
C MET A 1 -10.67 17.78 -8.89
N SER A 2 -10.55 18.38 -7.71
CA SER A 2 -9.25 18.68 -7.09
C SER A 2 -8.59 17.38 -6.64
N ILE A 3 -7.52 16.97 -7.33
CA ILE A 3 -6.66 15.87 -6.91
C ILE A 3 -5.92 16.38 -5.67
N VAL A 4 -6.39 15.99 -4.49
CA VAL A 4 -5.73 16.28 -3.22
C VAL A 4 -4.39 15.55 -3.22
N ASN A 5 -3.34 16.25 -3.62
CA ASN A 5 -1.96 15.78 -3.61
C ASN A 5 -1.40 15.88 -2.18
N LYS A 6 -2.04 15.19 -1.23
CA LYS A 6 -1.49 15.07 0.13
C LYS A 6 -0.24 14.18 0.03
N PRO A 7 0.93 14.63 0.51
CA PRO A 7 2.10 13.77 0.57
C PRO A 7 1.74 12.50 1.36
N PRO A 8 2.26 11.32 0.96
CA PRO A 8 1.95 10.08 1.65
C PRO A 8 2.27 10.23 3.14
N GLN A 9 1.28 9.98 4.00
CA GLN A 9 1.49 9.97 5.44
C GLN A 9 2.48 8.84 5.77
N HIS A 10 3.65 9.18 6.32
CA HIS A 10 4.56 8.18 6.86
C HIS A 10 3.93 7.56 8.10
N VAL A 11 3.66 6.27 8.05
CA VAL A 11 3.13 5.50 9.18
C VAL A 11 4.26 4.62 9.70
N LYS A 12 4.63 4.78 10.97
CA LYS A 12 5.62 3.91 11.61
C LYS A 12 5.00 2.53 11.87
N ARG A 13 5.72 1.50 11.46
CA ARG A 13 5.37 0.09 11.67
C ARG A 13 6.65 -0.63 12.06
N GLU A 14 6.58 -1.46 13.10
CA GLU A 14 7.69 -2.27 13.55
C GLU A 14 7.60 -3.65 12.89
N TYR A 15 8.69 -4.09 12.27
CA TYR A 15 8.81 -5.40 11.63
C TYR A 15 10.05 -6.09 12.15
N GLN A 16 9.93 -7.37 12.46
CA GLN A 16 11.09 -8.22 12.76
C GLN A 16 11.71 -8.69 11.45
N LEU A 17 13.01 -8.45 11.31
CA LEU A 17 13.81 -8.95 10.20
C LEU A 17 14.73 -10.05 10.72
N GLU A 18 14.97 -11.06 9.89
CA GLU A 18 16.05 -12.00 10.17
C GLU A 18 17.38 -11.24 10.21
N GLU A 19 18.25 -11.61 11.16
CA GLU A 19 19.58 -11.02 11.31
C GLU A 19 20.37 -10.89 10.00
N PRO A 20 20.47 -11.93 9.13
CA PRO A 20 21.15 -11.78 7.85
C PRO A 20 20.53 -10.72 6.93
N VAL A 21 19.21 -10.57 6.96
CA VAL A 21 18.51 -9.57 6.15
C VAL A 21 18.76 -8.16 6.69
N ALA A 22 18.71 -7.99 8.01
CA ALA A 22 19.00 -6.71 8.66
C ALA A 22 20.41 -6.21 8.33
N LEU A 23 21.42 -7.09 8.40
CA LEU A 23 22.81 -6.76 8.07
C LEU A 23 22.99 -6.34 6.60
N VAL A 24 22.28 -7.01 5.68
CA VAL A 24 22.33 -6.66 4.25
C VAL A 24 21.66 -5.31 4.01
N VAL A 25 20.51 -5.06 4.65
CA VAL A 25 19.80 -3.77 4.56
C VAL A 25 20.67 -2.63 5.07
N GLU A 26 21.36 -2.82 6.20
CA GLU A 26 22.28 -1.84 6.76
C GLU A 26 23.43 -1.52 5.80
N LYS A 27 24.14 -2.53 5.29
CA LYS A 27 25.22 -2.34 4.32
C LYS A 27 24.74 -1.66 3.05
N TYR A 28 23.56 -2.04 2.56
CA TYR A 28 22.98 -1.44 1.36
C TYR A 28 22.60 0.02 1.60
N ALA A 29 22.02 0.34 2.76
CA ALA A 29 21.69 1.71 3.14
C ALA A 29 22.95 2.59 3.16
N THR A 30 24.05 2.11 3.74
CA THR A 30 25.35 2.79 3.70
C THR A 30 25.87 2.95 2.26
N PHE A 31 25.75 1.91 1.44
CA PHE A 31 26.24 1.92 0.05
C PHE A 31 25.54 2.99 -0.82
N ILE A 32 24.24 3.21 -0.62
CA ILE A 32 23.47 4.21 -1.38
C ILE A 32 23.35 5.57 -0.66
N ASP A 33 24.09 5.78 0.43
CA ASP A 33 24.02 6.96 1.30
C ASP A 33 22.57 7.31 1.71
N SER A 34 21.89 6.31 2.27
CA SER A 34 20.47 6.40 2.63
C SER A 34 20.17 5.72 3.96
N THR A 35 18.90 5.70 4.36
CA THR A 35 18.45 5.09 5.62
C THR A 35 17.91 3.68 5.39
N GLN A 36 17.99 2.83 6.43
CA GLN A 36 17.42 1.48 6.41
C GLN A 36 15.91 1.53 6.10
N ASP A 37 15.19 2.48 6.69
CA ASP A 37 13.76 2.73 6.42
C ASP A 37 13.50 3.00 4.93
N HIS A 38 14.35 3.81 4.28
CA HIS A 38 14.22 4.10 2.86
C HIS A 38 14.43 2.85 2.01
N VAL A 39 15.41 2.02 2.35
CA VAL A 39 15.69 0.75 1.67
C VAL A 39 14.51 -0.21 1.81
N VAL A 40 14.01 -0.43 3.04
CA VAL A 40 12.89 -1.33 3.31
C VAL A 40 11.62 -0.85 2.60
N ASN A 41 11.30 0.44 2.69
CA ASN A 41 10.13 1.01 2.03
C ASN A 41 10.22 0.86 0.50
N SER A 42 11.40 1.08 -0.08
CA SER A 42 11.62 0.94 -1.53
C SER A 42 11.51 -0.52 -1.98
N ALA A 43 12.12 -1.44 -1.24
CA ALA A 43 12.04 -2.87 -1.51
C ALA A 43 10.58 -3.38 -1.46
N LEU A 44 9.82 -2.98 -0.43
CA LEU A 44 8.40 -3.32 -0.30
C LEU A 44 7.57 -2.75 -1.45
N LYS A 45 7.77 -1.48 -1.83
CA LYS A 45 7.08 -0.88 -2.99
C LYS A 45 7.35 -1.68 -4.26
N MET A 46 8.61 -2.03 -4.51
CA MET A 46 9.00 -2.81 -5.69
C MET A 46 8.38 -4.21 -5.68
N LEU A 47 8.43 -4.92 -4.54
CA LEU A 47 7.86 -6.26 -4.41
C LEU A 47 6.34 -6.24 -4.64
N LEU A 48 5.63 -5.36 -3.95
CA LEU A 48 4.18 -5.26 -4.03
C LEU A 48 3.67 -4.83 -5.41
N TRP A 49 4.43 -3.98 -6.13
CA TRP A 49 4.08 -3.60 -7.50
C TRP A 49 4.41 -4.67 -8.55
N LYS A 50 5.44 -5.48 -8.31
CA LYS A 50 5.81 -6.58 -9.23
C LYS A 50 4.84 -7.75 -9.15
N ASP A 51 4.20 -7.98 -8.01
CA ASP A 51 3.22 -9.05 -7.85
C ASP A 51 1.90 -8.74 -8.58
N LYS A 52 1.78 -9.23 -9.82
CA LYS A 52 0.57 -9.08 -10.64
C LYS A 52 -0.65 -9.73 -10.00
N HIS A 53 -0.48 -10.84 -9.27
CA HIS A 53 -1.59 -11.52 -8.63
C HIS A 53 -2.15 -10.66 -7.50
N PHE A 54 -1.27 -10.16 -6.62
CA PHE A 54 -1.64 -9.23 -5.56
C PHE A 54 -2.28 -7.95 -6.12
N MET A 55 -1.72 -7.38 -7.19
CA MET A 55 -2.27 -6.18 -7.82
C MET A 55 -3.66 -6.42 -8.44
N ASN A 56 -3.89 -7.59 -9.04
CA ASN A 56 -5.19 -7.96 -9.59
C ASN A 56 -6.21 -8.19 -8.48
N TRP A 57 -5.84 -8.91 -7.42
CA TRP A 57 -6.67 -9.07 -6.23
C TRP A 57 -7.04 -7.73 -5.62
N ARG A 58 -6.08 -6.81 -5.44
CA ARG A 58 -6.33 -5.46 -4.91
C ARG A 58 -7.33 -4.68 -5.77
N LYS A 59 -7.24 -4.79 -7.11
CA LYS A 59 -8.21 -4.16 -8.03
C LYS A 59 -9.61 -4.76 -7.88
N GLN A 60 -9.71 -6.08 -7.75
CA GLN A 60 -11.00 -6.76 -7.53
C GLN A 60 -11.65 -6.32 -6.21
N GLN A 61 -10.88 -6.22 -5.12
CA GLN A 61 -11.39 -5.73 -3.84
C GLN A 61 -11.90 -4.29 -3.92
N GLN A 62 -11.18 -3.41 -4.61
CA GLN A 62 -11.64 -2.03 -4.84
C GLN A 62 -12.94 -1.97 -5.65
N GLN A 63 -13.12 -2.86 -6.62
CA GLN A 63 -14.35 -2.95 -7.40
C GLN A 63 -15.51 -3.51 -6.58
N ALA A 64 -15.26 -4.51 -5.71
CA ALA A 64 -16.25 -5.07 -4.80
C ALA A 64 -16.74 -4.01 -3.80
N ALA A 65 -15.82 -3.30 -3.13
CA ALA A 65 -16.17 -2.21 -2.22
C ALA A 65 -16.96 -1.08 -2.91
N ARG A 66 -16.61 -0.75 -4.16
CA ARG A 66 -17.34 0.28 -4.93
C ARG A 66 -18.73 -0.18 -5.35
N LYS A 67 -18.91 -1.48 -5.64
CA LYS A 67 -20.23 -2.06 -5.91
C LYS A 67 -21.12 -2.06 -4.66
N GLU A 68 -20.60 -2.45 -3.50
CA GLU A 68 -21.37 -2.42 -2.24
C GLU A 68 -21.93 -1.03 -1.91
N VAL A 69 -21.12 0.03 -2.09
CA VAL A 69 -21.55 1.43 -1.88
C VAL A 69 -22.65 1.84 -2.86
N LEU A 70 -22.59 1.37 -4.12
CA LEU A 70 -23.62 1.67 -5.11
C LEU A 70 -24.96 0.98 -4.76
N ILE A 71 -24.91 -0.29 -4.33
CA ILE A 71 -26.10 -1.08 -4.00
C ILE A 71 -26.79 -0.52 -2.73
N THR A 72 -26.02 -0.14 -1.71
CA THR A 72 -26.56 0.50 -0.50
C THR A 72 -27.07 1.92 -0.74
N GLY A 73 -26.48 2.67 -1.67
CA GLY A 73 -26.98 3.97 -2.10
C GLY A 73 -28.32 3.91 -2.82
N THR A 74 -28.49 2.95 -3.74
CA THR A 74 -29.74 2.76 -4.51
C THR A 74 -30.91 2.27 -3.64
N GLN A 75 -30.65 1.40 -2.66
CA GLN A 75 -31.70 0.95 -1.73
C GLN A 75 -32.23 2.06 -0.81
N ARG A 76 -31.37 3.00 -0.38
CA ARG A 76 -31.82 4.14 0.45
C ARG A 76 -32.69 5.13 -0.32
N SER A 77 -32.52 5.28 -1.64
CA SER A 77 -33.38 6.13 -2.46
C SER A 77 -34.74 5.51 -2.78
N GLN A 78 -34.85 4.18 -2.79
CA GLN A 78 -36.13 3.48 -3.08
C GLN A 78 -37.03 3.30 -1.85
N ALA A 79 -36.51 3.44 -0.63
CA ALA A 79 -37.29 3.34 0.61
C ALA A 79 -37.93 4.67 1.08
N ARG A 80 -37.84 5.74 0.28
CA ARG A 80 -38.37 7.09 0.60
C ARG A 80 -39.39 7.62 -0.43
N ALA A 81 -39.87 6.77 -1.34
CA ALA A 81 -40.94 7.11 -2.29
C ALA A 81 -42.28 6.53 -1.81
#